data_AF-A0A4W4EBV8-F1
#
_entry.id   AF-A0A4W4EBV8-F1
#
_cell.length_a   1.000
_cell.length_b   1.000
_cell.length_c   1.000
_cell.angle_alpha   90.00
_cell.angle_beta   90.00
_cell.angle_gamma   90.00
#
_symmetry.space_group_name_H-M   'P 1'
#
loop_
_entity.id
_entity.type
_entity.pdbx_description
1 polymer ?
#
loop_
_entity_poly.entity_id
_entity_poly.type
_entity_poly.pdbx_seq_one_letter_code
_entity_poly.pdbx_strand_id
1 'polypeptide(L)'
;MTADLQAKYTKLAQEYSKLRAQNQVLKKAVVDEQANTNSLKDDLKQKDQSLRKAEQEMDSLSFRNQQLAKRVELLQEELQASETKGRKSKNKGDSPSQPSFQTQSVFDEDLQKKIQENERLHIQFFEADELHRQQEAQLRARLEKLEWDTEQHQAVVDSLTAKYTDTIERLQNDKARLEIKVQTLEREAKDCRLRTEECQQQLRKYQTELSNQLKHNSSVIQEKVPFNDTKFGDYNSLNVPPHNRRHQLKARDAVGQAVAFVQDLVSALLHFHSYTEQRIHIYPLDSSIEPISPLNQKFSQYLHENAAYVRPLEDGLLHLHQSVTEDTLPTVTQKLRTTNECLLSSLASLTSCTSKIATFFNNNLDFFASSAGYGPRAGVGNLNPLQTETMLRNKKQAAAYIHTLRRARPVSVPYTEALCNRRVLTSSTESRQGLTQQVQQSQEKIARLEQEKEHWLLEAQLGRVRLEKESKRMAQLEARLSAHLSEDAPRPSPQDVRRASALQVGDEESREHLIKTHYMTRVAELTTQLQMSDSKAVNFHAECRALAKRLAIAEKTRETLTEDMKQANQNVTRLQDELSTTKRSYEDQLSMMSDHLCSMNDTLSKQREEIDTLKLGNKGNSKKNKGR
;
A
#
# COMPACT_ATOMS: atom_id res chain seq x y z
N MET A 1 -18.49 -40.97 30.55
CA MET A 1 -17.87 -39.73 31.09
C MET A 1 -16.44 -39.94 31.59
N THR A 2 -16.17 -40.83 32.55
CA THR A 2 -14.82 -41.06 33.12
C THR A 2 -13.74 -41.34 32.07
N ALA A 3 -13.95 -42.29 31.17
CA ALA A 3 -13.00 -42.64 30.10
C ALA A 3 -12.66 -41.45 29.16
N ASP A 4 -13.66 -40.63 28.84
CA ASP A 4 -13.49 -39.40 28.03
C ASP A 4 -12.61 -38.36 28.75
N LEU A 5 -12.80 -38.22 30.06
CA LEU A 5 -12.00 -37.30 30.88
C LEU A 5 -10.55 -37.79 30.96
N GLN A 6 -10.34 -39.09 31.18
CA GLN A 6 -9.03 -39.71 31.24
C GLN A 6 -8.28 -39.59 29.90
N ALA A 7 -8.96 -39.83 28.76
CA ALA A 7 -8.40 -39.63 27.43
C ALA A 7 -8.00 -38.18 27.15
N LYS A 8 -8.72 -37.20 27.70
CA LYS A 8 -8.36 -35.77 27.63
C LYS A 8 -7.13 -35.45 28.48
N TYR A 9 -7.05 -35.97 29.71
CA TYR A 9 -5.85 -35.82 30.56
C TYR A 9 -4.60 -36.44 29.93
N THR A 10 -4.68 -37.65 29.36
CA THR A 10 -3.53 -38.28 28.69
C THR A 10 -3.03 -37.46 27.50
N LYS A 11 -3.94 -36.91 26.68
CA LYS A 11 -3.57 -36.02 25.57
C LYS A 11 -2.93 -34.71 26.06
N LEU A 12 -3.46 -34.10 27.11
CA LEU A 12 -2.90 -32.88 27.70
C LEU A 12 -1.48 -33.12 28.26
N ALA A 13 -1.25 -34.25 28.93
CA ALA A 13 0.08 -34.64 29.41
C ALA A 13 1.08 -34.88 28.27
N GLN A 14 0.64 -35.46 27.14
CA GLN A 14 1.46 -35.64 25.95
C GLN A 14 1.84 -34.30 25.30
N GLU A 15 0.89 -33.37 25.11
CA GLU A 15 1.20 -32.04 24.56
C GLU A 15 2.08 -31.21 25.50
N TYR A 16 1.85 -31.26 26.82
CA TYR A 16 2.74 -30.63 27.81
C TYR A 16 4.17 -31.19 27.73
N SER A 17 4.32 -32.50 27.55
CA SER A 17 5.64 -33.15 27.41
C SER A 17 6.36 -32.73 26.13
N LYS A 18 5.64 -32.60 25.00
CA LYS A 18 6.18 -32.07 23.74
C LYS A 18 6.63 -30.61 23.90
N LEU A 19 5.78 -29.77 24.48
CA LEU A 19 6.08 -28.35 24.72
C LEU A 19 7.30 -28.18 25.64
N ARG A 20 7.43 -29.00 26.70
CA ARG A 20 8.61 -28.99 27.59
C ARG A 20 9.89 -29.36 26.85
N ALA A 21 9.86 -30.39 25.99
CA ALA A 21 11.00 -30.78 25.17
C ALA A 21 11.39 -29.69 24.15
N GLN A 22 10.41 -29.10 23.45
CA GLN A 22 10.62 -27.99 22.52
C GLN A 22 11.22 -26.77 23.23
N ASN A 23 10.72 -26.42 24.43
CA ASN A 23 11.22 -25.28 25.20
C ASN A 23 12.67 -25.50 25.67
N GLN A 24 13.05 -26.74 26.01
CA GLN A 24 14.44 -27.09 26.35
C GLN A 24 15.38 -26.99 25.14
N VAL A 25 14.93 -27.38 23.94
CA VAL A 25 15.70 -27.21 22.69
C VAL A 25 15.84 -25.72 22.34
N LEU A 26 14.76 -24.94 22.41
CA LEU A 26 14.80 -23.49 22.17
C LEU A 26 15.72 -22.77 23.16
N LYS A 27 15.65 -23.11 24.45
CA LYS A 27 16.54 -22.52 25.47
C LYS A 27 18.01 -22.84 25.20
N LYS A 28 18.33 -24.03 24.67
CA LYS A 28 19.71 -24.31 24.22
C LYS A 28 20.07 -23.50 22.98
N ALA A 29 19.21 -23.46 21.96
CA ALA A 29 19.46 -22.72 20.73
C ALA A 29 19.78 -21.24 21.00
N VAL A 30 19.04 -20.58 21.91
CA VAL A 30 19.31 -19.19 22.32
C VAL A 30 20.68 -19.04 23.01
N VAL A 31 21.09 -20.01 23.84
CA VAL A 31 22.42 -19.97 24.49
C VAL A 31 23.54 -20.18 23.46
N ASP A 32 23.38 -21.13 22.54
CA ASP A 32 24.34 -21.40 21.47
C ASP A 32 24.45 -20.19 20.51
N GLU A 33 23.32 -19.56 20.15
CA GLU A 33 23.24 -18.34 19.33
C GLU A 33 23.87 -17.14 20.02
N GLN A 34 23.67 -16.97 21.34
CA GLN A 34 24.25 -15.88 22.11
C GLN A 34 25.78 -16.05 22.28
N ALA A 35 26.26 -17.28 22.41
CA ALA A 35 27.70 -17.57 22.36
C ALA A 35 28.30 -17.27 20.96
N ASN A 36 27.62 -17.69 19.89
CA ASN A 36 28.06 -17.44 18.51
C ASN A 36 28.07 -15.93 18.18
N THR A 37 27.08 -15.17 18.68
CA THR A 37 27.00 -13.70 18.60
C THR A 37 28.17 -13.01 19.29
N ASN A 38 28.68 -13.57 20.39
CA ASN A 38 29.87 -13.03 21.06
C ASN A 38 31.14 -13.32 20.26
N SER A 39 31.30 -14.55 19.73
CA SER A 39 32.42 -14.90 18.84
C SER A 39 32.49 -13.97 17.62
N LEU A 40 31.36 -13.74 16.95
CA LEU A 40 31.28 -12.84 15.79
C LEU A 40 31.64 -11.39 16.12
N LYS A 41 31.39 -10.91 17.36
CA LYS A 41 31.80 -9.58 17.81
C LYS A 41 33.31 -9.48 18.05
N ASP A 42 33.96 -10.56 18.46
CA ASP A 42 35.42 -10.57 18.66
C ASP A 42 36.17 -10.77 17.32
N ASP A 43 35.64 -11.60 16.42
CA ASP A 43 36.08 -11.66 15.02
C ASP A 43 35.99 -10.29 14.33
N LEU A 44 34.88 -9.55 14.53
CA LEU A 44 34.70 -8.20 13.98
C LEU A 44 35.80 -7.25 14.48
N LYS A 45 36.08 -7.20 15.79
CA LYS A 45 37.17 -6.39 16.37
C LYS A 45 38.53 -6.75 15.77
N GLN A 46 38.80 -8.05 15.56
CA GLN A 46 40.05 -8.49 14.95
C GLN A 46 40.14 -8.06 13.47
N LYS A 47 39.02 -8.05 12.73
CA LYS A 47 38.96 -7.53 11.36
C LYS A 47 39.15 -6.02 11.32
N ASP A 48 38.50 -5.25 12.19
CA ASP A 48 38.69 -3.80 12.31
C ASP A 48 40.15 -3.45 12.65
N GLN A 49 40.79 -4.19 13.57
CA GLN A 49 42.19 -3.99 13.91
C GLN A 49 43.14 -4.37 12.75
N SER A 50 42.74 -5.33 11.91
CA SER A 50 43.51 -5.72 10.71
C SER A 50 43.37 -4.68 9.59
N LEU A 51 42.15 -4.16 9.40
CA LEU A 51 41.85 -3.10 8.44
C LEU A 51 42.64 -1.82 8.76
N ARG A 52 42.67 -1.39 10.02
CA ARG A 52 43.49 -0.24 10.47
C ARG A 52 44.99 -0.38 10.24
N LYS A 53 45.52 -1.62 10.20
CA LYS A 53 46.93 -1.86 9.82
C LYS A 53 47.13 -1.71 8.32
N ALA A 54 46.24 -2.26 7.51
CA ALA A 54 46.27 -2.10 6.06
C ALA A 54 46.11 -0.64 5.63
N GLU A 55 45.30 0.16 6.34
CA GLU A 55 45.19 1.62 6.15
C GLU A 55 46.54 2.32 6.44
N GLN A 56 47.20 2.00 7.55
CA GLN A 56 48.53 2.55 7.90
C GLN A 56 49.62 2.13 6.91
N GLU A 57 49.58 0.90 6.39
CA GLU A 57 50.47 0.42 5.33
C GLU A 57 50.21 1.15 3.99
N MET A 58 48.94 1.38 3.64
CA MET A 58 48.54 2.17 2.47
C MET A 58 49.03 3.62 2.57
N ASP A 59 48.87 4.28 3.72
CA ASP A 59 49.36 5.64 3.95
C ASP A 59 50.89 5.71 3.87
N SER A 60 51.59 4.71 4.42
CA SER A 60 53.05 4.60 4.33
C SER A 60 53.53 4.44 2.88
N LEU A 61 52.86 3.60 2.09
CA LEU A 61 53.14 3.41 0.66
C LEU A 61 52.78 4.65 -0.17
N SER A 62 51.68 5.33 0.16
CA SER A 62 51.27 6.60 -0.45
C SER A 62 52.33 7.68 -0.24
N PHE A 63 52.81 7.86 1.00
CA PHE A 63 53.90 8.79 1.30
C PHE A 63 55.20 8.43 0.56
N ARG A 64 55.55 7.14 0.48
CA ARG A 64 56.74 6.66 -0.26
C ARG A 64 56.62 6.94 -1.77
N ASN A 65 55.45 6.73 -2.34
CA ASN A 65 55.17 7.05 -3.75
C ASN A 65 55.20 8.55 -4.02
N GLN A 66 54.68 9.39 -3.12
CA GLN A 66 54.81 10.86 -3.22
C GLN A 66 56.28 11.32 -3.14
N GLN A 67 57.10 10.69 -2.29
CA GLN A 67 58.53 10.98 -2.20
C GLN A 67 59.28 10.56 -3.47
N LEU A 68 58.94 9.41 -4.04
CA LEU A 68 59.48 8.96 -5.33
C LEU A 68 59.05 9.87 -6.48
N ALA A 69 57.77 10.26 -6.54
CA ALA A 69 57.25 11.19 -7.56
C ALA A 69 58.02 12.52 -7.55
N LYS A 70 58.18 13.16 -6.37
CA LYS A 70 58.98 14.39 -6.23
C LYS A 70 60.45 14.22 -6.60
N ARG A 71 61.03 13.03 -6.38
CA ARG A 71 62.41 12.74 -6.83
C ARG A 71 62.51 12.57 -8.34
N VAL A 72 61.48 11.99 -8.99
CA VAL A 72 61.41 11.90 -10.46
C VAL A 72 61.18 13.29 -11.08
N GLU A 73 60.33 14.10 -10.48
CA GLU A 73 60.06 15.50 -10.86
C GLU A 73 61.34 16.34 -10.83
N LEU A 74 62.09 16.33 -9.71
CA LEU A 74 63.40 16.99 -9.60
C LEU A 74 64.43 16.47 -10.61
N LEU A 75 64.48 15.15 -10.87
CA LEU A 75 65.38 14.58 -11.88
C LEU A 75 64.99 14.99 -13.31
N GLN A 76 63.72 15.25 -13.57
CA GLN A 76 63.25 15.80 -14.87
C GLN A 76 63.61 17.28 -15.01
N GLU A 77 63.48 18.08 -13.94
CA GLU A 77 63.97 19.47 -13.89
C GLU A 77 65.49 19.55 -14.10
N GLU A 78 66.27 18.68 -13.43
CA GLU A 78 67.73 18.58 -13.61
C GLU A 78 68.11 18.20 -15.05
N LEU A 79 67.36 17.27 -15.68
CA LEU A 79 67.60 16.89 -17.08
C LEU A 79 67.37 18.08 -18.03
N GLN A 80 66.24 18.76 -17.89
CA GLN A 80 65.89 19.94 -18.70
C GLN A 80 66.88 21.10 -18.48
N ALA A 81 67.34 21.30 -17.25
CA ALA A 81 68.39 22.27 -16.94
C ALA A 81 69.73 21.90 -17.62
N SER A 82 70.07 20.61 -17.66
CA SER A 82 71.29 20.10 -18.31
C SER A 82 71.27 20.31 -19.83
N GLU A 83 70.15 20.03 -20.51
CA GLU A 83 70.00 20.21 -21.96
C GLU A 83 70.20 21.67 -22.41
N THR A 84 69.91 22.65 -21.55
CA THR A 84 70.15 24.08 -21.86
C THR A 84 71.63 24.51 -21.81
N LYS A 85 72.57 23.65 -21.37
CA LYS A 85 73.99 24.02 -21.15
C LYS A 85 75.02 23.08 -21.79
N GLY A 86 75.03 23.05 -23.12
CA GLY A 86 76.29 23.27 -23.85
C GLY A 86 76.62 22.37 -25.05
N ARG A 87 77.01 23.01 -26.18
CA ARG A 87 78.02 22.51 -27.15
C ARG A 87 78.43 23.55 -28.21
N LYS A 88 79.69 24.00 -28.14
CA LYS A 88 80.55 24.76 -29.11
C LYS A 88 81.79 25.18 -28.27
N SER A 89 83.06 25.25 -28.68
CA SER A 89 83.79 25.38 -29.95
C SER A 89 85.30 25.23 -29.60
N LYS A 90 86.33 24.94 -30.41
CA LYS A 90 86.61 24.34 -31.75
C LYS A 90 88.08 24.67 -32.07
N ASN A 91 88.93 23.75 -32.54
CA ASN A 91 90.12 23.97 -33.42
C ASN A 91 91.06 22.74 -33.48
N LYS A 92 92.07 22.62 -34.36
CA LYS A 92 92.28 22.96 -35.80
C LYS A 92 93.76 22.66 -36.16
N GLY A 93 94.04 21.90 -37.22
CA GLY A 93 95.40 21.68 -37.74
C GLY A 93 95.39 20.72 -38.94
N ASP A 94 96.36 20.83 -39.85
CA ASP A 94 96.42 20.07 -41.11
C ASP A 94 97.85 19.56 -41.40
N SER A 95 97.99 18.61 -42.32
CA SER A 95 99.23 17.90 -42.70
C SER A 95 100.12 18.70 -43.68
N PRO A 96 101.37 18.29 -44.05
CA PRO A 96 102.09 17.00 -43.87
C PRO A 96 103.49 17.18 -43.17
N SER A 97 104.55 16.35 -43.23
CA SER A 97 104.95 15.22 -44.10
C SER A 97 105.93 14.20 -43.43
N GLN A 98 107.10 13.93 -44.04
CA GLN A 98 108.07 12.83 -43.78
C GLN A 98 109.44 13.16 -44.46
N PRO A 99 110.53 12.35 -44.33
CA PRO A 99 110.79 11.18 -43.46
C PRO A 99 111.99 11.46 -42.48
N SER A 100 112.52 10.58 -41.62
CA SER A 100 112.78 9.13 -41.74
C SER A 100 113.18 8.46 -40.40
N PHE A 101 113.22 7.12 -40.42
CA PHE A 101 113.82 6.18 -39.45
C PHE A 101 113.38 6.15 -37.97
N GLN A 102 112.90 7.24 -37.36
CA GLN A 102 112.43 7.19 -35.96
C GLN A 102 110.92 6.86 -35.82
N THR A 103 110.17 6.94 -36.91
CA THR A 103 108.71 6.73 -36.94
C THR A 103 108.27 5.27 -36.80
N GLN A 104 109.09 4.30 -37.23
CA GLN A 104 108.69 2.88 -37.29
C GLN A 104 108.26 2.37 -35.90
N SER A 105 109.13 2.52 -34.89
CA SER A 105 108.85 2.10 -33.51
C SER A 105 107.62 2.76 -32.88
N VAL A 106 107.29 4.00 -33.29
CA VAL A 106 106.12 4.72 -32.75
C VAL A 106 104.84 4.25 -33.45
N PHE A 107 104.87 4.00 -34.77
CA PHE A 107 103.75 3.38 -35.47
C PHE A 107 103.50 1.94 -35.03
N ASP A 108 104.56 1.17 -34.75
CA ASP A 108 104.44 -0.20 -34.24
C ASP A 108 103.85 -0.20 -32.82
N GLU A 109 104.27 0.73 -31.93
CA GLU A 109 103.62 0.96 -30.63
C GLU A 109 102.14 1.34 -30.75
N ASP A 110 101.81 2.28 -31.65
CA ASP A 110 100.44 2.80 -31.81
C ASP A 110 99.52 1.76 -32.47
N LEU A 111 100.06 0.93 -33.36
CA LEU A 111 99.38 -0.24 -33.93
C LEU A 111 99.16 -1.31 -32.84
N GLN A 112 100.17 -1.60 -32.01
CA GLN A 112 100.04 -2.58 -30.93
C GLN A 112 99.05 -2.13 -29.85
N LYS A 113 99.02 -0.83 -29.50
CA LYS A 113 97.99 -0.23 -28.65
C LYS A 113 96.59 -0.37 -29.26
N LYS A 114 96.43 -0.12 -30.57
CA LYS A 114 95.16 -0.33 -31.29
C LYS A 114 94.75 -1.80 -31.40
N ILE A 115 95.69 -2.74 -31.47
CA ILE A 115 95.41 -4.17 -31.43
C ILE A 115 94.90 -4.56 -30.04
N GLN A 116 95.59 -4.15 -28.97
CA GLN A 116 95.17 -4.37 -27.58
C GLN A 116 93.83 -3.69 -27.26
N GLU A 117 93.57 -2.51 -27.81
CA GLU A 117 92.28 -1.84 -27.66
C GLU A 117 91.17 -2.57 -28.41
N ASN A 118 91.39 -3.05 -29.64
CA ASN A 118 90.42 -3.87 -30.36
C ASN A 118 90.18 -5.22 -29.67
N GLU A 119 91.21 -5.86 -29.12
CA GLU A 119 91.09 -7.10 -28.34
C GLU A 119 90.23 -6.87 -27.08
N ARG A 120 90.52 -5.81 -26.32
CA ARG A 120 89.72 -5.39 -25.16
C ARG A 120 88.28 -5.04 -25.54
N LEU A 121 88.06 -4.37 -26.66
CA LEU A 121 86.72 -4.04 -27.17
C LEU A 121 85.97 -5.29 -27.68
N HIS A 122 86.66 -6.26 -28.29
CA HIS A 122 86.06 -7.53 -28.69
C HIS A 122 85.62 -8.35 -27.47
N ILE A 123 86.44 -8.41 -26.42
CA ILE A 123 86.08 -9.07 -25.16
C ILE A 123 84.86 -8.37 -24.54
N GLN A 124 84.87 -7.04 -24.39
CA GLN A 124 83.74 -6.31 -23.82
C GLN A 124 82.46 -6.38 -24.68
N PHE A 125 82.59 -6.45 -26.01
CA PHE A 125 81.45 -6.66 -26.92
C PHE A 125 80.89 -8.08 -26.79
N PHE A 126 81.75 -9.09 -26.66
CA PHE A 126 81.34 -10.48 -26.46
C PHE A 126 80.65 -10.67 -25.09
N GLU A 127 81.23 -10.14 -24.02
CA GLU A 127 80.63 -10.13 -22.67
C GLU A 127 79.27 -9.42 -22.67
N ALA A 128 79.13 -8.31 -23.40
CA ALA A 128 77.86 -7.60 -23.55
C ALA A 128 76.82 -8.39 -24.37
N ASP A 129 77.19 -8.96 -25.52
CA ASP A 129 76.29 -9.80 -26.34
C ASP A 129 75.85 -11.07 -25.61
N GLU A 130 76.74 -11.69 -24.84
CA GLU A 130 76.39 -12.84 -24.01
C GLU A 130 75.47 -12.47 -22.85
N LEU A 131 75.75 -11.37 -22.12
CA LEU A 131 74.86 -10.86 -21.07
C LEU A 131 73.48 -10.49 -21.63
N HIS A 132 73.43 -9.84 -22.79
CA HIS A 132 72.19 -9.50 -23.48
C HIS A 132 71.42 -10.76 -23.90
N ARG A 133 72.10 -11.76 -24.48
CA ARG A 133 71.49 -13.05 -24.87
C ARG A 133 70.96 -13.82 -23.65
N GLN A 134 71.65 -13.77 -22.51
CA GLN A 134 71.18 -14.36 -21.26
C GLN A 134 69.94 -13.63 -20.70
N GLN A 135 69.93 -12.28 -20.72
CA GLN A 135 68.76 -11.49 -20.32
C GLN A 135 67.56 -11.74 -21.26
N GLU A 136 67.78 -11.81 -22.57
CA GLU A 136 66.74 -12.10 -23.54
C GLU A 136 66.15 -13.50 -23.33
N ALA A 137 66.99 -14.51 -23.08
CA ALA A 137 66.54 -15.87 -22.76
C ALA A 137 65.71 -15.91 -21.45
N GLN A 138 66.11 -15.18 -20.41
CA GLN A 138 65.34 -15.06 -19.16
C GLN A 138 63.99 -14.36 -19.37
N LEU A 139 63.94 -13.31 -20.20
CA LEU A 139 62.71 -12.60 -20.54
C LEU A 139 61.77 -13.45 -21.40
N ARG A 140 62.30 -14.20 -22.38
CA ARG A 140 61.53 -15.16 -23.20
C ARG A 140 60.93 -16.27 -22.34
N ALA A 141 61.72 -16.94 -21.49
CA ALA A 141 61.21 -17.99 -20.59
C ALA A 141 60.18 -17.44 -19.57
N ARG A 142 60.28 -16.16 -19.20
CA ARG A 142 59.26 -15.49 -18.36
C ARG A 142 57.99 -15.15 -19.15
N LEU A 143 58.10 -14.79 -20.43
CA LEU A 143 56.95 -14.59 -21.32
C LEU A 143 56.21 -15.91 -21.55
N GLU A 144 56.90 -16.97 -21.98
CA GLU A 144 56.30 -18.31 -22.19
C GLU A 144 55.55 -18.80 -20.94
N LYS A 145 56.12 -18.59 -19.74
CA LYS A 145 55.42 -18.91 -18.49
C LYS A 145 54.18 -18.03 -18.27
N LEU A 146 54.26 -16.72 -18.46
CA LEU A 146 53.12 -15.81 -18.27
C LEU A 146 52.00 -16.08 -19.29
N GLU A 147 52.35 -16.47 -20.52
CA GLU A 147 51.42 -16.91 -21.55
C GLU A 147 50.72 -18.20 -21.12
N TRP A 148 51.46 -19.21 -20.66
CA TRP A 148 50.88 -20.45 -20.12
C TRP A 148 50.00 -20.23 -18.88
N ASP A 149 50.46 -19.44 -17.90
CA ASP A 149 49.66 -19.08 -16.71
C ASP A 149 48.35 -18.36 -17.16
N THR A 150 48.41 -17.52 -18.20
CA THR A 150 47.25 -16.83 -18.77
C THR A 150 46.28 -17.78 -19.49
N GLU A 151 46.78 -18.73 -20.29
CA GLU A 151 45.95 -19.76 -20.93
C GLU A 151 45.22 -20.62 -19.89
N GLN A 152 45.90 -21.03 -18.82
CA GLN A 152 45.26 -21.78 -17.72
C GLN A 152 44.17 -20.96 -17.03
N HIS A 153 44.43 -19.68 -16.77
CA HIS A 153 43.42 -18.78 -16.19
C HIS A 153 42.23 -18.56 -17.13
N GLN A 154 42.45 -18.40 -18.44
CA GLN A 154 41.39 -18.27 -19.43
C GLN A 154 40.52 -19.54 -19.51
N ALA A 155 41.13 -20.72 -19.58
CA ALA A 155 40.40 -21.99 -19.60
C ALA A 155 39.55 -22.21 -18.32
N VAL A 156 40.03 -21.76 -17.15
CA VAL A 156 39.24 -21.76 -15.91
C VAL A 156 38.06 -20.79 -16.01
N VAL A 157 38.28 -19.56 -16.48
CA VAL A 157 37.22 -18.55 -16.69
C VAL A 157 36.14 -19.05 -17.66
N ASP A 158 36.53 -19.66 -18.77
CA ASP A 158 35.59 -20.22 -19.75
C ASP A 158 34.79 -21.38 -19.15
N SER A 159 35.46 -22.28 -18.41
CA SER A 159 34.79 -23.40 -17.73
C SER A 159 33.80 -22.97 -16.63
N LEU A 160 34.05 -21.82 -15.99
CA LEU A 160 33.15 -21.23 -15.01
C LEU A 160 32.00 -20.50 -15.71
N THR A 161 32.29 -19.74 -16.76
CA THR A 161 31.29 -19.04 -17.58
C THR A 161 30.27 -20.02 -18.15
N ALA A 162 30.72 -21.16 -18.69
CA ALA A 162 29.85 -22.24 -19.16
C ALA A 162 28.94 -22.85 -18.06
N LYS A 163 29.46 -23.02 -16.84
CA LYS A 163 28.68 -23.53 -15.70
C LYS A 163 27.65 -22.51 -15.21
N TYR A 164 27.99 -21.22 -15.24
CA TYR A 164 27.06 -20.16 -14.86
C TYR A 164 25.98 -19.96 -15.91
N THR A 165 26.29 -20.01 -17.22
CA THR A 165 25.27 -19.89 -18.28
C THR A 165 24.26 -21.04 -18.25
N ASP A 166 24.71 -22.31 -18.20
CA ASP A 166 23.80 -23.47 -18.04
C ASP A 166 22.97 -23.38 -16.74
N THR A 167 23.55 -22.88 -15.65
CA THR A 167 22.79 -22.65 -14.41
C THR A 167 21.73 -21.56 -14.55
N ILE A 168 22.05 -20.47 -15.25
CA ILE A 168 21.10 -19.39 -15.57
C ILE A 168 19.98 -19.90 -16.48
N GLU A 169 20.29 -20.68 -17.51
CA GLU A 169 19.28 -21.27 -18.42
C GLU A 169 18.36 -22.25 -17.68
N ARG A 170 18.90 -23.12 -16.81
CA ARG A 170 18.09 -24.01 -15.97
C ARG A 170 17.16 -23.22 -15.05
N LEU A 171 17.64 -22.15 -14.41
CA LEU A 171 16.83 -21.28 -13.55
C LEU A 171 15.75 -20.50 -14.34
N GLN A 172 16.06 -20.05 -15.56
CA GLN A 172 15.08 -19.38 -16.43
C GLN A 172 13.96 -20.34 -16.87
N ASN A 173 14.29 -21.58 -17.23
CA ASN A 173 13.32 -22.60 -17.58
C ASN A 173 12.43 -22.99 -16.38
N ASP A 174 13.01 -23.16 -15.20
CA ASP A 174 12.25 -23.44 -13.98
C ASP A 174 11.34 -22.27 -13.56
N LYS A 175 11.83 -21.03 -13.71
CA LYS A 175 11.02 -19.83 -13.51
C LYS A 175 9.80 -19.80 -14.44
N ALA A 176 9.99 -19.99 -15.75
CA ALA A 176 8.89 -19.98 -16.71
C ALA A 176 7.84 -21.08 -16.42
N ARG A 177 8.30 -22.27 -16.02
CA ARG A 177 7.44 -23.38 -15.59
C ARG A 177 6.63 -23.04 -14.33
N LEU A 178 7.23 -22.33 -13.37
CA LEU A 178 6.55 -21.86 -12.17
C LEU A 178 5.54 -20.74 -12.46
N GLU A 179 5.86 -19.78 -13.33
CA GLU A 179 4.94 -18.71 -13.75
C GLU A 179 3.67 -19.29 -14.41
N ILE A 180 3.80 -20.27 -15.30
CA ILE A 180 2.66 -20.99 -15.91
C ILE A 180 1.82 -21.70 -14.84
N LYS A 181 2.47 -22.33 -13.85
CA LYS A 181 1.79 -23.02 -12.74
C LYS A 181 1.01 -22.05 -11.85
N VAL A 182 1.60 -20.89 -11.52
CA VAL A 182 0.93 -19.83 -10.75
C VAL A 182 -0.30 -19.30 -11.49
N GLN A 183 -0.18 -18.97 -12.77
CA GLN A 183 -1.33 -18.54 -13.58
C GLN A 183 -2.46 -19.58 -13.64
N THR A 184 -2.11 -20.87 -13.65
CA THR A 184 -3.10 -21.96 -13.69
C THR A 184 -3.85 -22.07 -12.36
N LEU A 185 -3.12 -22.10 -11.24
CA LEU A 185 -3.70 -22.09 -9.90
C LEU A 185 -4.52 -20.81 -9.63
N GLU A 186 -4.15 -19.67 -10.22
CA GLU A 186 -4.93 -18.44 -10.15
C GLU A 186 -6.29 -18.54 -10.87
N ARG A 187 -6.34 -19.20 -12.03
CA ARG A 187 -7.60 -19.44 -12.77
C ARG A 187 -8.50 -20.35 -11.95
N GLU A 188 -7.98 -21.50 -11.52
CA GLU A 188 -8.69 -22.43 -10.63
C GLU A 188 -9.21 -21.75 -9.35
N ALA A 189 -8.41 -20.88 -8.73
CA ALA A 189 -8.81 -20.11 -7.55
C ALA A 189 -9.83 -19.00 -7.83
N LYS A 190 -9.97 -18.52 -9.08
CA LYS A 190 -11.06 -17.63 -9.50
C LYS A 190 -12.34 -18.44 -9.71
N ASP A 191 -12.25 -19.57 -10.40
CA ASP A 191 -13.40 -20.47 -10.67
C ASP A 191 -13.96 -21.14 -9.41
N CYS A 192 -13.12 -21.38 -8.39
CA CYS A 192 -13.58 -21.82 -7.07
C CYS A 192 -14.29 -20.71 -6.29
N ARG A 193 -13.86 -19.44 -6.44
CA ARG A 193 -14.54 -18.29 -5.80
C ARG A 193 -15.92 -18.06 -6.42
N LEU A 194 -16.00 -18.01 -7.76
CA LEU A 194 -17.28 -17.86 -8.48
C LEU A 194 -18.31 -18.93 -8.06
N ARG A 195 -17.94 -20.22 -8.09
CA ARG A 195 -18.82 -21.31 -7.62
C ARG A 195 -19.20 -21.21 -6.14
N THR A 196 -18.32 -20.65 -5.30
CA THR A 196 -18.64 -20.41 -3.87
C THR A 196 -19.65 -19.27 -3.72
N GLU A 197 -19.51 -18.20 -4.49
CA GLU A 197 -20.42 -17.06 -4.52
C GLU A 197 -21.81 -17.46 -5.06
N GLU A 198 -21.86 -18.26 -6.13
CA GLU A 198 -23.10 -18.86 -6.65
C GLU A 198 -23.81 -19.71 -5.60
N CYS A 199 -23.09 -20.62 -4.93
CA CYS A 199 -23.64 -21.44 -3.84
C CYS A 199 -24.17 -20.58 -2.68
N GLN A 200 -23.46 -19.51 -2.29
CA GLN A 200 -23.94 -18.57 -1.26
C GLN A 200 -25.18 -17.80 -1.71
N GLN A 201 -25.27 -17.38 -2.97
CA GLN A 201 -26.47 -16.72 -3.52
C GLN A 201 -27.67 -17.67 -3.54
N GLN A 202 -27.48 -18.94 -3.93
CA GLN A 202 -28.53 -19.96 -3.86
C GLN A 202 -28.99 -20.21 -2.42
N LEU A 203 -28.05 -20.35 -1.47
CA LEU A 203 -28.37 -20.52 -0.05
C LEU A 203 -29.20 -19.34 0.49
N ARG A 204 -28.82 -18.10 0.18
CA ARG A 204 -29.58 -16.90 0.58
C ARG A 204 -30.99 -16.87 -0.02
N LYS A 205 -31.16 -17.32 -1.27
CA LYS A 205 -32.49 -17.44 -1.91
C LYS A 205 -33.36 -18.45 -1.15
N TYR A 206 -32.88 -19.66 -0.93
CA TYR A 206 -33.61 -20.70 -0.18
C TYR A 206 -33.91 -20.30 1.27
N GLN A 207 -32.96 -19.66 1.98
CA GLN A 207 -33.21 -19.13 3.32
C GLN A 207 -34.30 -18.05 3.33
N THR A 208 -34.33 -17.17 2.33
CA THR A 208 -35.35 -16.12 2.20
C THR A 208 -36.73 -16.72 1.92
N GLU A 209 -36.80 -17.67 0.98
CA GLU A 209 -38.02 -18.36 0.59
C GLU A 209 -38.59 -19.19 1.76
N LEU A 210 -37.77 -20.00 2.43
CA LEU A 210 -38.17 -20.78 3.59
C LEU A 210 -38.60 -19.88 4.77
N SER A 211 -37.92 -18.74 4.98
CA SER A 211 -38.33 -17.75 6.00
C SER A 211 -39.71 -17.16 5.68
N ASN A 212 -40.00 -16.89 4.40
CA ASN A 212 -41.29 -16.36 3.98
C ASN A 212 -42.41 -17.41 4.07
N GLN A 213 -42.15 -18.66 3.66
CA GLN A 213 -43.07 -19.78 3.85
C GLN A 213 -43.36 -20.04 5.34
N LEU A 214 -42.33 -20.00 6.21
CA LEU A 214 -42.49 -20.17 7.65
C LEU A 214 -43.32 -19.03 8.27
N LYS A 215 -43.07 -17.77 7.88
CA LYS A 215 -43.90 -16.62 8.31
C LYS A 215 -45.35 -16.76 7.85
N HIS A 216 -45.58 -17.15 6.60
CA HIS A 216 -46.92 -17.37 6.05
C HIS A 216 -47.66 -18.46 6.83
N ASN A 217 -47.05 -19.65 6.97
CA ASN A 217 -47.63 -20.77 7.69
C ASN A 217 -47.86 -20.44 9.18
N SER A 218 -46.94 -19.70 9.81
CA SER A 218 -47.11 -19.22 11.19
C SER A 218 -48.27 -18.24 11.33
N SER A 219 -48.44 -17.32 10.37
CA SER A 219 -49.60 -16.42 10.32
C SER A 219 -50.91 -17.18 10.14
N VAL A 220 -50.94 -18.18 9.25
CA VAL A 220 -52.12 -19.04 9.04
C VAL A 220 -52.45 -19.84 10.30
N ILE A 221 -51.45 -20.38 11.00
CA ILE A 221 -51.67 -21.08 12.28
C ILE A 221 -52.20 -20.11 13.35
N GLN A 222 -51.60 -18.93 13.51
CA GLN A 222 -52.05 -17.93 14.49
C GLN A 222 -53.45 -17.37 14.21
N GLU A 223 -53.87 -17.31 12.94
CA GLU A 223 -55.19 -16.81 12.55
C GLU A 223 -56.27 -17.91 12.55
N LYS A 224 -55.91 -19.16 12.24
CA LYS A 224 -56.86 -20.26 12.00
C LYS A 224 -56.88 -21.36 13.06
N VAL A 225 -55.99 -21.31 14.07
CA VAL A 225 -55.97 -22.28 15.18
C VAL A 225 -56.22 -21.57 16.53
N PRO A 226 -57.50 -21.42 16.92
CA PRO A 226 -57.89 -21.21 18.31
C PRO A 226 -57.43 -22.37 19.21
N PHE A 227 -57.55 -22.21 20.53
CA PHE A 227 -56.97 -23.07 21.57
C PHE A 227 -57.08 -24.57 21.25
N ASN A 228 -55.95 -25.28 21.29
CA ASN A 228 -55.86 -26.72 21.06
C ASN A 228 -54.95 -27.36 22.12
N ASP A 229 -55.50 -27.62 23.30
CA ASP A 229 -54.84 -28.48 24.29
C ASP A 229 -55.13 -29.95 23.96
N THR A 230 -54.06 -30.73 23.76
CA THR A 230 -54.14 -32.13 23.33
C THR A 230 -54.48 -33.10 24.46
N LYS A 231 -54.63 -32.64 25.72
CA LYS A 231 -55.02 -33.48 26.86
C LYS A 231 -56.46 -33.34 27.33
N PHE A 232 -57.12 -32.19 27.13
CA PHE A 232 -58.45 -31.94 27.70
C PHE A 232 -59.36 -31.20 26.71
N GLY A 233 -60.10 -31.98 25.91
CA GLY A 233 -60.88 -31.47 24.77
C GLY A 233 -62.03 -30.52 25.12
N ASP A 234 -62.61 -30.62 26.31
CA ASP A 234 -63.79 -29.83 26.70
C ASP A 234 -63.51 -28.31 26.72
N TYR A 235 -62.27 -27.92 27.05
CA TYR A 235 -61.84 -26.51 27.01
C TYR A 235 -61.82 -25.91 25.60
N ASN A 236 -61.74 -26.74 24.55
CA ASN A 236 -61.77 -26.26 23.17
C ASN A 236 -63.17 -25.71 22.78
N SER A 237 -64.22 -26.01 23.56
CA SER A 237 -65.56 -25.42 23.41
C SER A 237 -65.67 -23.96 23.92
N LEU A 238 -64.66 -23.47 24.66
CA LEU A 238 -64.57 -22.07 25.12
C LEU A 238 -63.98 -21.11 24.05
N ASN A 239 -63.71 -21.60 22.84
CA ASN A 239 -63.19 -20.81 21.73
C ASN A 239 -64.25 -19.86 21.13
N VAL A 240 -64.46 -18.72 21.79
CA VAL A 240 -65.31 -17.61 21.30
C VAL A 240 -64.60 -16.87 20.14
N PRO A 241 -65.32 -16.42 19.08
CA PRO A 241 -64.75 -15.55 18.06
C PRO A 241 -64.01 -14.33 18.65
N PRO A 242 -62.86 -13.93 18.10
CA PRO A 242 -61.86 -13.19 18.86
C PRO A 242 -62.26 -11.74 19.16
N HIS A 243 -62.79 -11.51 20.36
CA HIS A 243 -62.93 -10.18 21.00
C HIS A 243 -61.54 -9.65 21.39
N ASN A 244 -60.73 -9.31 20.39
CA ASN A 244 -59.36 -8.88 20.57
C ASN A 244 -59.29 -7.44 21.07
N ARG A 245 -59.54 -7.23 22.38
CA ARG A 245 -59.55 -5.92 23.04
C ARG A 245 -58.24 -5.15 22.80
N ARG A 246 -57.10 -5.83 22.65
CA ARG A 246 -55.80 -5.21 22.32
C ARG A 246 -55.77 -4.63 20.90
N HIS A 247 -56.45 -5.26 19.93
CA HIS A 247 -56.59 -4.73 18.58
C HIS A 247 -57.65 -3.62 18.52
N GLN A 248 -58.76 -3.76 19.27
CA GLN A 248 -59.81 -2.72 19.37
C GLN A 248 -59.30 -1.43 20.02
N LEU A 249 -58.53 -1.52 21.12
CA LEU A 249 -57.86 -0.38 21.73
C LEU A 249 -56.91 0.29 20.73
N LYS A 250 -56.01 -0.47 20.09
CA LYS A 250 -55.12 0.06 19.04
C LYS A 250 -55.87 0.75 17.89
N ALA A 251 -57.03 0.24 17.48
CA ALA A 251 -57.85 0.86 16.46
C ALA A 251 -58.44 2.20 16.94
N ARG A 252 -58.94 2.25 18.19
CA ARG A 252 -59.44 3.49 18.82
C ARG A 252 -58.32 4.51 19.03
N ASP A 253 -57.13 4.08 19.45
CA ASP A 253 -55.94 4.91 19.61
C ASP A 253 -55.50 5.51 18.27
N ALA A 254 -55.44 4.69 17.21
CA ALA A 254 -55.10 5.13 15.86
C ALA A 254 -56.14 6.10 15.27
N VAL A 255 -57.44 5.84 15.50
CA VAL A 255 -58.51 6.79 15.13
C VAL A 255 -58.37 8.07 15.94
N GLY A 256 -58.09 8.03 17.24
CA GLY A 256 -57.86 9.22 18.07
C GLY A 256 -56.66 10.07 17.61
N GLN A 257 -55.56 9.43 17.20
CA GLN A 257 -54.42 10.11 16.58
C GLN A 257 -54.82 10.74 15.24
N ALA A 258 -55.59 10.03 14.41
CA ALA A 258 -56.10 10.56 13.15
C ALA A 258 -57.06 11.75 13.33
N VAL A 259 -57.89 11.76 14.38
CA VAL A 259 -58.68 12.94 14.77
C VAL A 259 -57.75 14.10 15.07
N ALA A 260 -56.81 13.94 16.00
CA ALA A 260 -55.91 15.02 16.41
C ALA A 260 -55.14 15.65 15.23
N PHE A 261 -54.57 14.82 14.34
CA PHE A 261 -53.89 15.32 13.14
C PHE A 261 -54.81 16.06 12.16
N VAL A 262 -56.09 15.68 12.06
CA VAL A 262 -57.05 16.40 11.22
C VAL A 262 -57.55 17.67 11.91
N GLN A 263 -57.70 17.71 13.23
CA GLN A 263 -57.98 18.95 13.97
C GLN A 263 -56.84 19.98 13.80
N ASP A 264 -55.58 19.54 13.94
CA ASP A 264 -54.40 20.39 13.68
C ASP A 264 -54.37 20.89 12.22
N LEU A 265 -54.68 20.02 11.25
CA LEU A 265 -54.71 20.39 9.83
C LEU A 265 -55.86 21.34 9.49
N VAL A 266 -57.07 21.08 9.98
CA VAL A 266 -58.26 21.94 9.82
C VAL A 266 -57.98 23.30 10.44
N SER A 267 -57.45 23.33 11.66
CA SER A 267 -57.01 24.55 12.35
C SER A 267 -55.96 25.31 11.53
N ALA A 268 -54.90 24.65 11.06
CA ALA A 268 -53.84 25.29 10.27
C ALA A 268 -54.35 25.87 8.94
N LEU A 269 -55.25 25.15 8.25
CA LEU A 269 -55.88 25.62 7.01
C LEU A 269 -56.82 26.80 7.26
N LEU A 270 -57.64 26.78 8.31
CA LEU A 270 -58.52 27.89 8.69
C LEU A 270 -57.73 29.15 9.08
N HIS A 271 -56.64 29.00 9.84
CA HIS A 271 -55.71 30.10 10.14
C HIS A 271 -55.07 30.63 8.86
N PHE A 272 -54.57 29.75 7.96
CA PHE A 272 -53.99 30.16 6.69
C PHE A 272 -54.98 30.93 5.81
N HIS A 273 -56.23 30.47 5.70
CA HIS A 273 -57.28 31.17 4.96
C HIS A 273 -57.57 32.53 5.58
N SER A 274 -57.72 32.62 6.90
CA SER A 274 -58.04 33.87 7.61
C SER A 274 -56.90 34.89 7.54
N TYR A 275 -55.63 34.47 7.70
CA TYR A 275 -54.48 35.36 7.55
C TYR A 275 -54.27 35.79 6.09
N THR A 276 -54.58 34.93 5.11
CA THR A 276 -54.50 35.28 3.69
C THR A 276 -55.60 36.30 3.34
N GLU A 277 -56.84 36.06 3.78
CA GLU A 277 -57.97 36.99 3.67
C GLU A 277 -57.67 38.36 4.31
N GLN A 278 -57.14 38.39 5.54
CA GLN A 278 -56.70 39.63 6.18
C GLN A 278 -55.62 40.36 5.36
N ARG A 279 -54.60 39.65 4.85
CA ARG A 279 -53.56 40.26 4.01
C ARG A 279 -54.09 40.77 2.66
N ILE A 280 -55.15 40.18 2.12
CA ILE A 280 -55.85 40.65 0.92
C ILE A 280 -56.60 41.96 1.19
N HIS A 281 -57.20 42.11 2.37
CA HIS A 281 -57.90 43.33 2.81
C HIS A 281 -56.94 44.44 3.26
N ILE A 282 -55.74 44.10 3.72
CA ILE A 282 -54.71 45.03 4.21
C ILE A 282 -53.81 45.58 3.08
N TYR A 283 -53.89 45.08 1.85
CA TYR A 283 -53.02 45.51 0.75
C TYR A 283 -53.83 46.23 -0.37
N PRO A 284 -53.55 47.51 -0.70
CA PRO A 284 -52.34 48.28 -0.37
C PRO A 284 -52.47 49.29 0.79
N LEU A 285 -52.25 48.83 2.02
CA LEU A 285 -51.85 49.55 3.24
C LEU A 285 -52.72 50.71 3.79
N ASP A 286 -53.69 51.22 3.05
CA ASP A 286 -54.62 52.24 3.53
C ASP A 286 -56.06 51.85 3.18
N SER A 287 -56.74 51.15 4.11
CA SER A 287 -58.12 50.66 3.96
C SER A 287 -59.19 51.77 3.98
N SER A 288 -58.81 52.99 3.58
CA SER A 288 -59.59 54.21 3.70
C SER A 288 -59.89 54.91 2.36
N ILE A 289 -59.19 54.56 1.26
CA ILE A 289 -59.29 55.28 -0.04
C ILE A 289 -59.61 54.39 -1.25
N GLU A 290 -59.02 53.20 -1.40
CA GLU A 290 -59.24 52.34 -2.59
C GLU A 290 -60.11 51.10 -2.31
N PRO A 291 -61.09 50.76 -3.18
CA PRO A 291 -61.89 49.55 -3.05
C PRO A 291 -61.08 48.29 -3.42
N ILE A 292 -61.33 47.20 -2.69
CA ILE A 292 -60.69 45.90 -2.93
C ILE A 292 -60.95 45.44 -4.37
N SER A 293 -59.89 45.11 -5.10
CA SER A 293 -59.97 44.62 -6.48
C SER A 293 -60.98 43.45 -6.62
N PRO A 294 -61.81 43.40 -7.69
CA PRO A 294 -62.75 42.30 -7.90
C PRO A 294 -62.08 40.91 -7.92
N LEU A 295 -60.80 40.84 -8.33
CA LEU A 295 -59.99 39.61 -8.26
C LEU A 295 -59.73 39.18 -6.81
N ASN A 296 -59.35 40.14 -5.96
CA ASN A 296 -59.09 39.95 -4.53
C ASN A 296 -60.38 39.60 -3.76
N GLN A 297 -61.48 40.31 -4.05
CA GLN A 297 -62.79 40.03 -3.46
C GLN A 297 -63.27 38.60 -3.79
N LYS A 298 -63.13 38.18 -5.06
CA LYS A 298 -63.47 36.83 -5.49
C LYS A 298 -62.52 35.75 -4.92
N PHE A 299 -61.25 36.08 -4.73
CA PHE A 299 -60.32 35.16 -4.07
C PHE A 299 -60.64 35.01 -2.57
N SER A 300 -61.05 36.08 -1.89
CA SER A 300 -61.54 36.00 -0.50
C SER A 300 -62.82 35.14 -0.39
N GLN A 301 -63.76 35.29 -1.32
CA GLN A 301 -64.93 34.41 -1.41
C GLN A 301 -64.52 32.93 -1.51
N TYR A 302 -63.55 32.58 -2.37
CA TYR A 302 -63.05 31.21 -2.45
C TYR A 302 -62.31 30.72 -1.19
N LEU A 303 -61.61 31.60 -0.46
CA LEU A 303 -61.01 31.25 0.84
C LEU A 303 -62.09 30.95 1.90
N HIS A 304 -63.16 31.74 1.91
CA HIS A 304 -64.30 31.56 2.81
C HIS A 304 -65.14 30.31 2.47
N GLU A 305 -65.39 30.06 1.19
CA GLU A 305 -66.01 28.81 0.71
C GLU A 305 -65.16 27.58 1.09
N ASN A 306 -63.83 27.66 0.96
CA ASN A 306 -62.97 26.54 1.32
C ASN A 306 -62.99 26.23 2.82
N ALA A 307 -63.12 27.24 3.68
CA ALA A 307 -63.32 27.04 5.12
C ALA A 307 -64.59 26.23 5.45
N ALA A 308 -65.66 26.36 4.64
CA ALA A 308 -66.88 25.58 4.80
C ALA A 308 -66.75 24.10 4.35
N TYR A 309 -65.85 23.80 3.40
CA TYR A 309 -65.54 22.42 3.01
C TYR A 309 -64.52 21.73 3.93
N VAL A 310 -63.67 22.50 4.61
CA VAL A 310 -62.62 21.97 5.50
C VAL A 310 -63.17 21.58 6.88
N ARG A 311 -64.08 22.37 7.48
CA ARG A 311 -64.64 22.07 8.83
C ARG A 311 -65.32 20.69 8.98
N PRO A 312 -66.16 20.22 8.04
CA PRO A 312 -66.83 18.91 8.18
C PRO A 312 -65.89 17.69 8.26
N LEU A 313 -64.60 17.84 7.90
CA LEU A 313 -63.59 16.80 8.07
C LEU A 313 -63.27 16.53 9.55
N GLU A 314 -63.28 17.58 10.37
CA GLU A 314 -63.11 17.48 11.82
C GLU A 314 -64.34 16.84 12.47
N ASP A 315 -65.54 17.36 12.20
CA ASP A 315 -66.81 16.82 12.72
C ASP A 315 -67.00 15.34 12.37
N GLY A 316 -66.73 14.95 11.12
CA GLY A 316 -66.87 13.58 10.64
C GLY A 316 -65.93 12.59 11.33
N LEU A 317 -64.71 13.00 11.68
CA LEU A 317 -63.74 12.17 12.39
C LEU A 317 -63.95 12.17 13.92
N LEU A 318 -64.37 13.30 14.51
CA LEU A 318 -64.82 13.36 15.90
C LEU A 318 -66.01 12.42 16.14
N HIS A 319 -67.03 12.47 15.28
CA HIS A 319 -68.17 11.57 15.33
C HIS A 319 -67.76 10.10 15.12
N LEU A 320 -66.80 9.81 14.23
CA LEU A 320 -66.23 8.46 14.10
C LEU A 320 -65.59 8.00 15.41
N HIS A 321 -64.69 8.79 16.01
CA HIS A 321 -64.02 8.43 17.27
C HIS A 321 -65.01 8.21 18.42
N GLN A 322 -66.02 9.08 18.54
CA GLN A 322 -67.09 8.95 19.54
C GLN A 322 -67.96 7.71 19.29
N SER A 323 -68.14 7.28 18.04
CA SER A 323 -68.89 6.06 17.70
C SER A 323 -68.13 4.76 18.00
N VAL A 324 -66.82 4.80 18.24
CA VAL A 324 -65.99 3.63 18.63
C VAL A 324 -66.05 3.42 20.15
N THR A 325 -67.24 3.07 20.63
CA THR A 325 -67.53 2.63 22.01
C THR A 325 -67.57 1.10 22.12
N GLU A 326 -67.32 0.54 23.30
CA GLU A 326 -67.10 -0.91 23.48
C GLU A 326 -68.32 -1.78 23.11
N ASP A 327 -69.56 -1.25 23.20
CA ASP A 327 -70.78 -2.04 22.99
C ASP A 327 -71.30 -2.13 21.54
N THR A 328 -70.89 -1.25 20.62
CA THR A 328 -71.56 -1.13 19.29
C THR A 328 -70.84 -1.87 18.14
N LEU A 329 -69.74 -2.56 18.45
CA LEU A 329 -68.81 -3.14 17.49
C LEU A 329 -69.36 -4.16 16.46
N PRO A 330 -70.45 -4.92 16.68
CA PRO A 330 -71.03 -5.79 15.63
C PRO A 330 -71.50 -5.06 14.36
N THR A 331 -71.79 -3.75 14.44
CA THR A 331 -72.28 -2.95 13.29
C THR A 331 -71.23 -2.00 12.69
N VAL A 332 -70.02 -1.98 13.25
CA VAL A 332 -68.95 -1.04 12.84
C VAL A 332 -68.59 -1.19 11.36
N THR A 333 -68.59 -2.40 10.80
CA THR A 333 -68.24 -2.65 9.39
C THR A 333 -69.17 -1.94 8.39
N GLN A 334 -70.43 -1.68 8.76
CA GLN A 334 -71.38 -0.98 7.90
C GLN A 334 -71.30 0.54 8.10
N LYS A 335 -71.16 1.01 9.35
CA LYS A 335 -70.92 2.44 9.64
C LYS A 335 -69.60 2.93 9.05
N LEU A 336 -68.54 2.14 9.15
CA LEU A 336 -67.22 2.48 8.59
C LEU A 336 -67.26 2.60 7.06
N ARG A 337 -68.13 1.86 6.36
CA ARG A 337 -68.35 2.06 4.90
C ARG A 337 -68.97 3.42 4.62
N THR A 338 -70.06 3.78 5.29
CA THR A 338 -70.70 5.09 5.09
C THR A 338 -69.82 6.26 5.55
N THR A 339 -68.98 6.07 6.57
CA THR A 339 -67.96 7.07 6.94
C THR A 339 -66.84 7.16 5.91
N ASN A 340 -66.37 6.04 5.34
CA ASN A 340 -65.40 6.06 4.25
C ASN A 340 -65.97 6.74 2.99
N GLU A 341 -67.23 6.49 2.64
CA GLU A 341 -67.94 7.18 1.54
C GLU A 341 -68.05 8.69 1.81
N CYS A 342 -68.39 9.08 3.04
CA CYS A 342 -68.40 10.48 3.47
C CYS A 342 -67.00 11.12 3.34
N LEU A 343 -65.96 10.53 3.94
CA LEU A 343 -64.58 11.02 3.87
C LEU A 343 -64.06 11.09 2.43
N LEU A 344 -64.34 10.09 1.58
CA LEU A 344 -64.01 10.12 0.16
C LEU A 344 -64.74 11.25 -0.56
N SER A 345 -66.02 11.52 -0.25
CA SER A 345 -66.77 12.64 -0.84
C SER A 345 -66.25 14.01 -0.41
N SER A 346 -65.85 14.17 0.85
CA SER A 346 -65.26 15.40 1.38
C SER A 346 -63.84 15.63 0.85
N LEU A 347 -63.02 14.58 0.75
CA LEU A 347 -61.68 14.66 0.16
C LEU A 347 -61.74 14.90 -1.36
N ALA A 348 -62.70 14.32 -2.08
CA ALA A 348 -62.94 14.62 -3.49
C ALA A 348 -63.40 16.08 -3.69
N SER A 349 -64.29 16.57 -2.83
CA SER A 349 -64.75 17.97 -2.81
C SER A 349 -63.59 18.94 -2.55
N LEU A 350 -62.79 18.68 -1.50
CA LEU A 350 -61.58 19.45 -1.17
C LEU A 350 -60.60 19.45 -2.34
N THR A 351 -60.29 18.28 -2.92
CA THR A 351 -59.39 18.15 -4.08
C THR A 351 -59.90 18.95 -5.28
N SER A 352 -61.21 18.94 -5.54
CA SER A 352 -61.84 19.76 -6.59
C SER A 352 -61.67 21.25 -6.34
N CYS A 353 -61.89 21.71 -5.09
CA CYS A 353 -61.72 23.12 -4.72
C CYS A 353 -60.25 23.57 -4.74
N THR A 354 -59.33 22.78 -4.20
CA THR A 354 -57.88 23.04 -4.30
C THR A 354 -57.41 23.07 -5.75
N SER A 355 -57.92 22.19 -6.63
CA SER A 355 -57.62 22.20 -8.06
C SER A 355 -58.11 23.48 -8.75
N LYS A 356 -59.30 23.97 -8.41
CA LYS A 356 -59.82 25.26 -8.92
C LYS A 356 -58.96 26.43 -8.47
N ILE A 357 -58.52 26.44 -7.21
CA ILE A 357 -57.62 27.46 -6.66
C ILE A 357 -56.24 27.43 -7.35
N ALA A 358 -55.65 26.25 -7.54
CA ALA A 358 -54.39 26.10 -8.27
C ALA A 358 -54.51 26.56 -9.75
N THR A 359 -55.63 26.24 -10.40
CA THR A 359 -55.92 26.70 -11.77
C THR A 359 -56.08 28.22 -11.82
N PHE A 360 -56.75 28.82 -10.84
CA PHE A 360 -56.86 30.28 -10.70
C PHE A 360 -55.50 30.95 -10.53
N PHE A 361 -54.63 30.42 -9.67
CA PHE A 361 -53.28 30.96 -9.49
C PHE A 361 -52.43 30.86 -10.76
N ASN A 362 -52.44 29.71 -11.44
CA ASN A 362 -51.71 29.53 -12.70
C ASN A 362 -52.23 30.47 -13.80
N ASN A 363 -53.54 30.63 -13.93
CA ASN A 363 -54.15 31.48 -14.96
C ASN A 363 -53.97 33.00 -14.70
N ASN A 364 -53.59 33.40 -13.49
CA ASN A 364 -53.30 34.80 -13.13
C ASN A 364 -51.82 35.00 -12.75
N LEU A 365 -50.95 34.02 -13.01
CA LEU A 365 -49.58 34.01 -12.51
C LEU A 365 -48.74 35.17 -13.06
N ASP A 366 -48.94 35.53 -14.34
CA ASP A 366 -48.30 36.69 -14.96
C ASP A 366 -48.74 38.02 -14.33
N PHE A 367 -49.97 38.12 -13.82
CA PHE A 367 -50.45 39.30 -13.10
C PHE A 367 -49.82 39.40 -11.70
N PHE A 368 -49.68 38.27 -10.99
CA PHE A 368 -48.95 38.23 -9.72
C PHE A 368 -47.43 38.41 -9.87
N ALA A 369 -46.86 38.05 -11.02
CA ALA A 369 -45.45 38.25 -11.35
C ALA A 369 -45.16 39.64 -11.97
N SER A 370 -46.19 40.39 -12.36
CA SER A 370 -46.06 41.74 -12.90
C SER A 370 -45.60 42.72 -11.82
N SER A 371 -44.34 43.16 -11.92
CA SER A 371 -43.73 44.06 -10.94
C SER A 371 -44.52 45.36 -10.78
N ALA A 372 -44.98 45.64 -9.56
CA ALA A 372 -45.31 47.01 -9.15
C ALA A 372 -44.08 47.91 -9.42
N GLY A 373 -44.26 48.94 -10.24
CA GLY A 373 -43.15 49.57 -10.96
C GLY A 373 -42.29 50.51 -10.11
N TYR A 374 -41.15 50.01 -9.59
CA TYR A 374 -40.09 50.87 -9.04
C TYR A 374 -39.28 51.55 -10.16
N GLY A 375 -39.93 52.46 -10.89
CA GLY A 375 -39.35 53.36 -11.89
C GLY A 375 -39.37 54.82 -11.41
N PRO A 376 -38.36 55.66 -11.73
CA PRO A 376 -38.22 56.98 -11.11
C PRO A 376 -39.07 58.07 -11.79
N ARG A 377 -40.21 58.44 -11.19
CA ARG A 377 -40.81 59.77 -11.40
C ARG A 377 -41.72 60.23 -10.25
N ALA A 378 -41.34 61.35 -9.64
CA ALA A 378 -42.16 62.30 -8.86
C ALA A 378 -43.34 61.75 -8.02
N GLY A 379 -43.06 61.37 -6.76
CA GLY A 379 -44.05 61.19 -5.70
C GLY A 379 -43.37 61.30 -4.35
N VAL A 380 -43.88 62.13 -3.43
CA VAL A 380 -43.22 62.41 -2.14
C VAL A 380 -43.59 61.34 -1.11
N GLY A 381 -42.66 60.45 -0.80
CA GLY A 381 -42.78 59.46 0.27
C GLY A 381 -41.41 59.12 0.84
N ASN A 382 -41.21 59.35 2.14
CA ASN A 382 -39.91 59.14 2.79
C ASN A 382 -39.61 57.64 2.92
N LEU A 383 -38.71 57.13 2.08
CA LEU A 383 -38.16 55.78 2.25
C LEU A 383 -37.41 55.67 3.58
N ASN A 384 -37.79 54.68 4.39
CA ASN A 384 -37.17 54.42 5.69
C ASN A 384 -35.65 54.19 5.51
N PRO A 385 -34.76 54.92 6.23
CA PRO A 385 -33.32 54.91 5.95
C PRO A 385 -32.69 53.51 5.87
N LEU A 386 -33.12 52.57 6.72
CA LEU A 386 -32.64 51.19 6.73
C LEU A 386 -33.00 50.40 5.46
N GLN A 387 -34.16 50.68 4.86
CA GLN A 387 -34.55 50.09 3.57
C GLN A 387 -33.74 50.73 2.42
N THR A 388 -33.51 52.03 2.47
CA THR A 388 -32.66 52.74 1.50
C THR A 388 -31.21 52.22 1.56
N GLU A 389 -30.65 52.01 2.75
CA GLU A 389 -29.30 51.48 2.94
C GLU A 389 -29.16 50.02 2.48
N THR A 390 -30.09 49.14 2.87
CA THR A 390 -30.07 47.73 2.42
C THR A 390 -30.28 47.62 0.91
N MET A 391 -31.17 48.43 0.31
CA MET A 391 -31.30 48.53 -1.15
C MET A 391 -30.00 49.03 -1.80
N LEU A 392 -29.34 50.06 -1.25
CA LEU A 392 -28.06 50.57 -1.78
C LEU A 392 -26.93 49.55 -1.65
N ARG A 393 -26.88 48.77 -0.56
CA ARG A 393 -25.94 47.67 -0.35
C ARG A 393 -26.15 46.56 -1.40
N ASN A 394 -27.39 46.12 -1.58
CA ASN A 394 -27.75 45.10 -2.55
C ASN A 394 -27.50 45.59 -4.00
N LYS A 395 -27.79 46.87 -4.29
CA LYS A 395 -27.48 47.52 -5.58
C LYS A 395 -25.97 47.60 -5.83
N LYS A 396 -25.16 47.90 -4.80
CA LYS A 396 -23.68 47.87 -4.90
C LYS A 396 -23.17 46.44 -5.15
N GLN A 397 -23.69 45.43 -4.46
CA GLN A 397 -23.33 44.02 -4.71
C GLN A 397 -23.73 43.56 -6.11
N ALA A 398 -24.95 43.88 -6.57
CA ALA A 398 -25.40 43.59 -7.93
C ALA A 398 -24.55 44.30 -8.99
N ALA A 399 -24.20 45.58 -8.78
CA ALA A 399 -23.30 46.32 -9.67
C ALA A 399 -21.89 45.72 -9.70
N ALA A 400 -21.34 45.30 -8.56
CA ALA A 400 -20.04 44.61 -8.49
C ALA A 400 -20.07 43.24 -9.18
N TYR A 401 -21.16 42.47 -9.02
CA TYR A 401 -21.37 41.20 -9.72
C TYR A 401 -21.47 41.40 -11.24
N ILE A 402 -22.27 42.37 -11.70
CA ILE A 402 -22.37 42.73 -13.13
C ILE A 402 -21.02 43.26 -13.66
N HIS A 403 -20.25 44.01 -12.89
CA HIS A 403 -18.89 44.41 -13.26
C HIS A 403 -17.92 43.22 -13.33
N THR A 404 -18.13 42.19 -12.49
CA THR A 404 -17.35 40.95 -12.53
C THR A 404 -17.69 40.11 -13.77
N LEU A 405 -18.96 40.10 -14.19
CA LEU A 405 -19.40 39.48 -15.45
C LEU A 405 -18.99 40.26 -16.71
N ARG A 406 -18.91 41.60 -16.62
CA ARG A 406 -18.46 42.49 -17.71
C ARG A 406 -16.94 42.61 -17.81
N ARG A 407 -16.18 42.20 -16.79
CA ARG A 407 -14.73 42.10 -16.86
C ARG A 407 -14.38 41.09 -17.94
N ALA A 408 -13.68 41.53 -18.99
CA ALA A 408 -13.24 40.64 -20.05
C ALA A 408 -12.53 39.41 -19.45
N ARG A 409 -12.93 38.20 -19.89
CA ARG A 409 -12.23 36.98 -19.50
C ARG A 409 -10.74 37.14 -19.84
N PRO A 410 -9.81 36.73 -18.95
CA PRO A 410 -8.41 36.58 -19.33
C PRO A 410 -8.34 35.77 -20.62
N VAL A 411 -7.52 36.22 -21.59
CA VAL A 411 -7.43 35.57 -22.90
C VAL A 411 -7.05 34.11 -22.67
N SER A 412 -7.93 33.20 -23.09
CA SER A 412 -7.68 31.78 -22.94
C SER A 412 -6.47 31.40 -23.79
N VAL A 413 -5.55 30.61 -23.22
CA VAL A 413 -4.35 30.13 -23.93
C VAL A 413 -4.77 29.56 -25.29
N PRO A 414 -4.24 30.06 -26.42
CA PRO A 414 -4.62 29.62 -27.76
C PRO A 414 -4.63 28.10 -27.88
N TYR A 415 -5.61 27.53 -28.59
CA TYR A 415 -5.83 26.08 -28.61
C TYR A 415 -4.58 25.28 -29.04
N THR A 416 -3.77 25.83 -29.95
CA THR A 416 -2.46 25.29 -30.35
C THR A 416 -1.45 25.24 -29.21
N GLU A 417 -1.33 26.33 -28.44
CA GLU A 417 -0.46 26.42 -27.27
C GLU A 417 -0.98 25.57 -26.10
N ALA A 418 -2.29 25.50 -25.90
CA ALA A 418 -2.93 24.60 -24.94
C ALA A 418 -2.68 23.11 -25.31
N LEU A 419 -2.68 22.76 -26.61
CA LEU A 419 -2.30 21.44 -27.09
C LEU A 419 -0.80 21.16 -26.91
N CYS A 420 0.08 22.13 -27.14
CA CYS A 420 1.51 22.00 -26.84
C CYS A 420 1.75 21.79 -25.35
N ASN A 421 1.17 22.64 -24.49
CA ASN A 421 1.28 22.52 -23.04
C ASN A 421 0.68 21.20 -22.52
N ARG A 422 -0.45 20.75 -23.06
CA ARG A 422 -0.97 19.39 -22.82
C ARG A 422 0.03 18.33 -23.25
N ARG A 423 0.63 18.43 -24.45
CA ARG A 423 1.58 17.43 -24.96
C ARG A 423 2.85 17.37 -24.11
N VAL A 424 3.39 18.52 -23.68
CA VAL A 424 4.55 18.61 -22.77
C VAL A 424 4.21 18.09 -21.38
N LEU A 425 3.04 18.39 -20.84
CA LEU A 425 2.58 17.81 -19.56
C LEU A 425 2.38 16.29 -19.69
N THR A 426 1.84 15.81 -20.81
CA THR A 426 1.62 14.38 -21.09
C THR A 426 2.96 13.65 -21.18
N SER A 427 3.91 14.14 -21.99
CA SER A 427 5.25 13.55 -22.08
C SER A 427 6.07 13.69 -20.79
N SER A 428 5.81 14.72 -19.98
CA SER A 428 6.39 14.85 -18.63
C SER A 428 5.77 13.86 -17.62
N THR A 429 4.47 13.56 -17.70
CA THR A 429 3.87 12.43 -16.94
C THR A 429 4.39 11.08 -17.42
N GLU A 430 4.47 10.85 -18.72
CA GLU A 430 4.96 9.59 -19.31
C GLU A 430 6.44 9.36 -18.98
N SER A 431 7.28 10.39 -19.13
CA SER A 431 8.70 10.36 -18.75
C SER A 431 8.87 10.10 -17.25
N ARG A 432 8.12 10.81 -16.40
CA ARG A 432 8.12 10.57 -14.94
C ARG A 432 7.63 9.17 -14.57
N GLN A 433 6.59 8.65 -15.23
CA GLN A 433 6.08 7.30 -15.01
C GLN A 433 7.08 6.24 -15.48
N GLY A 434 7.77 6.46 -16.61
CA GLY A 434 8.89 5.63 -17.06
C GLY A 434 10.06 5.65 -16.09
N LEU A 435 10.42 6.83 -15.55
CA LEU A 435 11.46 6.96 -14.53
C LEU A 435 11.08 6.25 -13.22
N THR A 436 9.82 6.36 -12.78
CA THR A 436 9.29 5.61 -11.63
C THR A 436 9.32 4.10 -11.89
N GLN A 437 8.93 3.64 -13.09
CA GLN A 437 9.05 2.22 -13.45
C GLN A 437 10.52 1.75 -13.50
N GLN A 438 11.45 2.57 -14.00
CA GLN A 438 12.87 2.23 -14.04
C GLN A 438 13.50 2.17 -12.64
N VAL A 439 13.10 3.07 -11.74
CA VAL A 439 13.48 3.03 -10.32
C VAL A 439 12.85 1.82 -9.61
N GLN A 440 11.59 1.49 -9.88
CA GLN A 440 10.95 0.32 -9.27
C GLN A 440 11.54 -1.00 -9.81
N GLN A 441 11.87 -1.07 -11.10
CA GLN A 441 12.58 -2.22 -11.70
C GLN A 441 14.02 -2.36 -11.15
N SER A 442 14.73 -1.25 -10.86
CA SER A 442 16.05 -1.33 -10.24
C SER A 442 15.97 -1.73 -8.77
N GLN A 443 14.98 -1.23 -8.02
CA GLN A 443 14.67 -1.68 -6.65
C GLN A 443 14.29 -3.16 -6.59
N GLU A 444 13.43 -3.64 -7.49
CA GLU A 444 13.12 -5.08 -7.62
C GLU A 444 14.36 -5.91 -7.99
N LYS A 445 15.23 -5.39 -8.87
CA LYS A 445 16.48 -6.07 -9.22
C LYS A 445 17.44 -6.16 -8.02
N ILE A 446 17.53 -5.09 -7.22
CA ILE A 446 18.31 -5.08 -5.97
C ILE A 446 17.74 -6.12 -5.00
N ALA A 447 16.43 -6.10 -4.73
CA ALA A 447 15.78 -7.06 -3.82
C ALA A 447 15.95 -8.53 -4.27
N ARG A 448 15.96 -8.81 -5.59
CA ARG A 448 16.27 -10.15 -6.11
C ARG A 448 17.75 -10.52 -5.90
N LEU A 449 18.68 -9.60 -6.14
CA LEU A 449 20.11 -9.82 -5.88
C LEU A 449 20.42 -9.99 -4.38
N GLU A 450 19.64 -9.34 -3.51
CA GLU A 450 19.70 -9.54 -2.05
C GLU A 450 19.18 -10.92 -1.66
N GLN A 451 18.05 -11.38 -2.23
CA GLN A 451 17.55 -12.74 -2.05
C GLN A 451 18.51 -13.81 -2.61
N GLU A 452 19.14 -13.57 -3.75
CA GLU A 452 20.17 -14.45 -4.31
C GLU A 452 21.42 -14.49 -3.42
N LYS A 453 21.86 -13.34 -2.90
CA LYS A 453 22.96 -13.24 -1.91
C LYS A 453 22.63 -14.02 -0.63
N GLU A 454 21.42 -13.91 -0.10
CA GLU A 454 20.96 -14.70 1.06
C GLU A 454 20.88 -16.20 0.74
N HIS A 455 20.38 -16.57 -0.44
CA HIS A 455 20.36 -17.96 -0.91
C HIS A 455 21.78 -18.56 -0.98
N TRP A 456 22.73 -17.87 -1.61
CA TRP A 456 24.12 -18.33 -1.69
C TRP A 456 24.82 -18.34 -0.32
N LEU A 457 24.49 -17.42 0.59
CA LEU A 457 24.96 -17.45 1.97
C LEU A 457 24.44 -18.68 2.71
N LEU A 458 23.15 -19.00 2.56
CA LEU A 458 22.50 -20.17 3.15
C LEU A 458 23.03 -21.48 2.54
N GLU A 459 23.27 -21.55 1.23
CA GLU A 459 23.94 -22.69 0.60
C GLU A 459 25.38 -22.86 1.10
N ALA A 460 26.15 -21.77 1.25
CA ALA A 460 27.49 -21.84 1.81
C ALA A 460 27.50 -22.31 3.27
N GLN A 461 26.51 -21.89 4.07
CA GLN A 461 26.30 -22.39 5.44
C GLN A 461 25.88 -23.87 5.44
N LEU A 462 24.96 -24.28 4.57
CA LEU A 462 24.57 -25.69 4.39
C LEU A 462 25.74 -26.55 3.91
N GLY A 463 26.60 -26.02 3.04
CA GLY A 463 27.84 -26.64 2.60
C GLY A 463 28.80 -26.84 3.77
N ARG A 464 29.02 -25.81 4.61
CA ARG A 464 29.81 -25.92 5.85
C ARG A 464 29.22 -26.94 6.81
N VAL A 465 27.90 -26.94 7.04
CA VAL A 465 27.22 -27.90 7.93
C VAL A 465 27.25 -29.34 7.36
N ARG A 466 27.20 -29.51 6.03
CA ARG A 466 27.41 -30.82 5.39
C ARG A 466 28.86 -31.29 5.55
N LEU A 467 29.83 -30.42 5.29
CA LEU A 467 31.26 -30.71 5.46
C LEU A 467 31.58 -31.05 6.93
N GLU A 468 31.08 -30.27 7.88
CA GLU A 468 31.26 -30.50 9.32
C GLU A 468 30.58 -31.80 9.77
N LYS A 469 29.39 -32.12 9.24
CA LYS A 469 28.74 -33.42 9.47
C LYS A 469 29.55 -34.58 8.92
N GLU A 470 30.10 -34.47 7.70
CA GLU A 470 30.92 -35.53 7.11
C GLU A 470 32.31 -35.63 7.78
N SER A 471 32.94 -34.53 8.22
CA SER A 471 34.14 -34.58 9.07
C SER A 471 33.83 -35.23 10.42
N LYS A 472 32.69 -34.90 11.04
CA LYS A 472 32.20 -35.61 12.25
C LYS A 472 31.85 -37.06 11.96
N ARG A 473 31.48 -37.41 10.72
CA ARG A 473 31.20 -38.79 10.27
C ARG A 473 32.48 -39.57 10.02
N MET A 474 33.52 -38.95 9.47
CA MET A 474 34.86 -39.53 9.38
C MET A 474 35.45 -39.75 10.77
N ALA A 475 35.40 -38.74 11.66
CA ALA A 475 35.80 -38.91 13.06
C ALA A 475 34.96 -39.98 13.80
N GLN A 476 33.66 -40.12 13.48
CA GLN A 476 32.83 -41.22 14.00
C GLN A 476 33.11 -42.57 13.33
N LEU A 477 33.64 -42.61 12.11
CA LEU A 477 34.09 -43.83 11.44
C LEU A 477 35.48 -44.26 11.90
N GLU A 478 36.37 -43.33 12.25
CA GLU A 478 37.63 -43.57 12.97
C GLU A 478 37.35 -44.08 14.40
N ALA A 479 36.44 -43.40 15.12
CA ALA A 479 35.95 -43.85 16.43
C ALA A 479 35.17 -45.17 16.36
N ARG A 480 34.56 -45.51 15.21
CA ARG A 480 33.95 -46.84 14.98
C ARG A 480 34.92 -47.87 14.45
N LEU A 481 36.00 -47.50 13.78
CA LEU A 481 37.09 -48.44 13.47
C LEU A 481 37.74 -48.95 14.77
N SER A 482 37.81 -48.08 15.78
CA SER A 482 38.25 -48.40 17.14
C SER A 482 37.15 -49.02 18.01
N ALA A 483 35.86 -48.73 17.79
CA ALA A 483 34.74 -49.32 18.54
C ALA A 483 34.09 -50.57 17.92
N HIS A 484 34.37 -50.95 16.67
CA HIS A 484 33.99 -52.26 16.10
C HIS A 484 34.95 -53.40 16.53
N LEU A 485 35.82 -53.11 17.49
CA LEU A 485 36.31 -54.10 18.45
C LEU A 485 35.22 -54.50 19.49
N SER A 486 33.92 -54.25 19.22
CA SER A 486 32.74 -54.53 20.07
C SER A 486 31.41 -54.61 19.26
N GLU A 487 30.44 -55.43 19.72
CA GLU A 487 29.27 -56.04 19.02
C GLU A 487 27.86 -55.58 19.60
N ASP A 488 26.63 -56.04 19.24
CA ASP A 488 25.85 -56.22 17.96
C ASP A 488 24.28 -56.56 18.17
N ALA A 489 23.39 -56.42 17.14
CA ALA A 489 22.04 -57.07 16.78
C ALA A 489 20.53 -56.80 17.38
N PRO A 490 19.35 -57.12 16.66
CA PRO A 490 17.89 -56.66 16.89
C PRO A 490 16.50 -57.43 16.40
N ARG A 491 15.22 -56.97 16.72
CA ARG A 491 13.75 -57.01 16.09
C ARG A 491 12.80 -58.31 15.94
N PRO A 492 11.46 -58.47 15.44
CA PRO A 492 10.35 -57.75 14.60
C PRO A 492 8.74 -57.91 14.93
N SER A 493 7.70 -58.01 13.98
CA SER A 493 6.13 -58.08 14.07
C SER A 493 5.32 -58.64 12.77
N PRO A 494 3.96 -58.57 12.32
CA PRO A 494 2.50 -58.15 12.71
C PRO A 494 1.16 -58.91 12.09
N GLN A 495 -0.11 -58.31 11.96
CA GLN A 495 -1.44 -58.59 11.13
C GLN A 495 -2.78 -59.34 11.68
N ASP A 496 -4.07 -59.48 11.13
CA ASP A 496 -4.94 -59.27 9.85
C ASP A 496 -6.59 -59.09 9.95
N VAL A 497 -7.52 -59.52 8.99
CA VAL A 497 -8.95 -58.96 8.64
C VAL A 497 -10.13 -59.86 7.95
N ARG A 498 -11.53 -59.62 8.04
CA ARG A 498 -12.79 -59.94 7.10
C ARG A 498 -14.26 -60.22 7.74
N ARG A 499 -15.55 -60.39 7.21
CA ARG A 499 -16.52 -60.12 6.00
C ARG A 499 -18.12 -60.38 6.27
N ALA A 500 -19.14 -60.34 5.30
CA ALA A 500 -20.69 -60.46 5.45
C ALA A 500 -21.66 -60.70 4.15
N SER A 501 -23.03 -61.05 4.22
CA SER A 501 -24.25 -60.97 3.23
C SER A 501 -25.48 -62.00 3.46
N ALA A 502 -26.72 -62.18 2.82
CA ALA A 502 -27.91 -61.47 2.11
C ALA A 502 -29.17 -62.40 1.61
N LEU A 503 -30.42 -61.92 1.18
CA LEU A 503 -31.57 -62.48 0.26
C LEU A 503 -33.19 -62.44 0.55
N GLN A 504 -34.15 -62.98 -0.32
CA GLN A 504 -35.64 -62.58 -0.57
C GLN A 504 -36.73 -63.65 -1.20
N VAL A 505 -38.10 -63.39 -1.33
CA VAL A 505 -39.29 -64.26 -1.86
C VAL A 505 -40.51 -63.50 -2.56
N GLY A 506 -41.40 -64.07 -3.46
CA GLY A 506 -42.77 -63.50 -3.76
C GLY A 506 -43.80 -64.08 -4.84
N ASP A 507 -45.15 -64.00 -4.65
CA ASP A 507 -46.18 -63.65 -5.73
C ASP A 507 -47.58 -63.00 -5.36
N GLU A 508 -48.30 -63.27 -4.24
CA GLU A 508 -49.29 -62.24 -3.77
C GLU A 508 -48.51 -61.02 -3.27
N GLU A 509 -47.42 -61.38 -2.59
CA GLU A 509 -46.16 -60.68 -2.52
C GLU A 509 -45.61 -60.14 -3.87
N SER A 510 -46.21 -60.29 -5.06
CA SER A 510 -45.86 -59.53 -6.28
C SER A 510 -46.60 -58.20 -6.35
N ARG A 511 -47.89 -58.17 -5.98
CA ARG A 511 -48.60 -56.89 -5.78
C ARG A 511 -48.11 -56.22 -4.50
N GLU A 512 -47.90 -57.01 -3.46
CA GLU A 512 -47.19 -56.55 -2.28
C GLU A 512 -45.73 -56.21 -2.59
N HIS A 513 -45.01 -56.87 -3.52
CA HIS A 513 -43.68 -56.42 -3.98
C HIS A 513 -43.78 -55.16 -4.80
N LEU A 514 -44.83 -54.90 -5.58
CA LEU A 514 -44.88 -53.64 -6.32
C LEU A 514 -45.05 -52.47 -5.34
N ILE A 515 -45.86 -52.66 -4.30
CA ILE A 515 -46.05 -51.70 -3.21
C ILE A 515 -44.79 -51.61 -2.32
N LYS A 516 -44.25 -52.74 -1.86
CA LYS A 516 -43.01 -52.81 -1.07
C LYS A 516 -41.81 -52.31 -1.86
N THR A 517 -41.68 -52.59 -3.16
CA THR A 517 -40.61 -52.06 -4.04
C THR A 517 -40.79 -50.58 -4.27
N HIS A 518 -42.01 -50.08 -4.49
CA HIS A 518 -42.24 -48.63 -4.57
C HIS A 518 -41.83 -47.93 -3.27
N TYR A 519 -42.25 -48.44 -2.10
CA TYR A 519 -41.88 -47.85 -0.81
C TYR A 519 -40.41 -48.12 -0.42
N MET A 520 -39.80 -49.26 -0.78
CA MET A 520 -38.37 -49.55 -0.57
C MET A 520 -37.51 -48.69 -1.48
N THR A 521 -37.91 -48.49 -2.74
CA THR A 521 -37.26 -47.54 -3.67
C THR A 521 -37.39 -46.14 -3.13
N ARG A 522 -38.57 -45.72 -2.65
CA ARG A 522 -38.75 -44.40 -2.06
C ARG A 522 -37.98 -44.21 -0.74
N VAL A 523 -37.87 -45.26 0.08
CA VAL A 523 -37.02 -45.27 1.27
C VAL A 523 -35.54 -45.23 0.89
N ALA A 524 -35.11 -45.92 -0.17
CA ALA A 524 -33.75 -45.87 -0.69
C ALA A 524 -33.41 -44.50 -1.30
N GLU A 525 -34.33 -43.88 -2.04
CA GLU A 525 -34.23 -42.49 -2.51
C GLU A 525 -34.09 -41.52 -1.35
N LEU A 526 -34.96 -41.61 -0.33
CA LEU A 526 -34.89 -40.74 0.84
C LEU A 526 -33.64 -41.01 1.68
N THR A 527 -33.18 -42.27 1.78
CA THR A 527 -31.95 -42.66 2.49
C THR A 527 -30.71 -42.15 1.74
N THR A 528 -30.66 -42.26 0.41
CA THR A 528 -29.54 -41.73 -0.38
C THR A 528 -29.55 -40.21 -0.43
N GLN A 529 -30.72 -39.55 -0.49
CA GLN A 529 -30.83 -38.11 -0.33
C GLN A 529 -30.37 -37.64 1.05
N LEU A 530 -30.74 -38.35 2.13
CA LEU A 530 -30.27 -38.07 3.48
C LEU A 530 -28.75 -38.27 3.61
N GLN A 531 -28.21 -39.40 3.16
CA GLN A 531 -26.76 -39.67 3.16
C GLN A 531 -25.97 -38.63 2.35
N MET A 532 -26.49 -38.20 1.20
CA MET A 532 -25.88 -37.14 0.39
C MET A 532 -26.02 -35.75 1.04
N SER A 533 -27.08 -35.50 1.81
CA SER A 533 -27.25 -34.29 2.61
C SER A 533 -26.27 -34.26 3.79
N ASP A 534 -26.18 -35.35 4.55
CA ASP A 534 -25.26 -35.51 5.67
C ASP A 534 -23.79 -35.44 5.23
N SER A 535 -23.46 -36.08 4.10
CA SER A 535 -22.13 -35.99 3.49
C SER A 535 -21.78 -34.54 3.13
N LYS A 536 -22.71 -33.78 2.51
CA LYS A 536 -22.53 -32.35 2.23
C LYS A 536 -22.38 -31.53 3.52
N ALA A 537 -23.19 -31.79 4.55
CA ALA A 537 -23.11 -31.10 5.83
C ALA A 537 -21.76 -31.35 6.55
N VAL A 538 -21.26 -32.60 6.53
CA VAL A 538 -19.94 -32.97 7.05
C VAL A 538 -18.82 -32.29 6.27
N ASN A 539 -18.92 -32.23 4.94
CA ASN A 539 -17.94 -31.56 4.08
C ASN A 539 -17.91 -30.05 4.34
N PHE A 540 -19.06 -29.35 4.31
CA PHE A 540 -19.12 -27.93 4.67
C PHE A 540 -18.62 -27.66 6.09
N HIS A 541 -18.92 -28.53 7.06
CA HIS A 541 -18.38 -28.40 8.41
C HIS A 541 -16.85 -28.62 8.46
N ALA A 542 -16.28 -29.49 7.63
CA ALA A 542 -14.83 -29.62 7.47
C ALA A 542 -14.20 -28.37 6.81
N GLU A 543 -14.81 -27.85 5.75
CA GLU A 543 -14.39 -26.63 5.05
C GLU A 543 -14.41 -25.40 5.97
N CYS A 544 -15.50 -25.16 6.70
CA CYS A 544 -15.59 -24.07 7.68
C CYS A 544 -14.50 -24.18 8.76
N ARG A 545 -14.17 -25.40 9.22
CA ARG A 545 -13.07 -25.61 10.19
C ARG A 545 -11.68 -25.41 9.57
N ALA A 546 -11.50 -25.71 8.29
CA ALA A 546 -10.27 -25.43 7.57
C ALA A 546 -10.10 -23.92 7.30
N LEU A 547 -11.17 -23.23 6.92
CA LEU A 547 -11.22 -21.77 6.75
C LEU A 547 -10.95 -21.04 8.06
N ALA A 548 -11.59 -21.41 9.16
CA ALA A 548 -11.34 -20.82 10.48
C ALA A 548 -9.88 -20.97 10.94
N LYS A 549 -9.25 -22.12 10.67
CA LYS A 549 -7.81 -22.32 10.94
C LYS A 549 -6.92 -21.45 10.05
N ARG A 550 -7.25 -21.29 8.76
CA ARG A 550 -6.51 -20.39 7.84
C ARG A 550 -6.66 -18.92 8.25
N LEU A 551 -7.86 -18.51 8.68
CA LEU A 551 -8.14 -17.17 9.19
C LEU A 551 -7.27 -16.87 10.42
N ALA A 552 -7.31 -17.73 11.44
CA ALA A 552 -6.54 -17.52 12.67
C ALA A 552 -5.01 -17.49 12.45
N ILE A 553 -4.49 -18.22 11.45
CA ILE A 553 -3.09 -18.13 11.04
C ILE A 553 -2.81 -16.78 10.35
N ALA A 554 -3.68 -16.36 9.42
CA ALA A 554 -3.55 -15.08 8.71
C ALA A 554 -3.65 -13.88 9.66
N GLU A 555 -4.56 -13.92 10.63
CA GLU A 555 -4.72 -12.91 11.68
C GLU A 555 -3.45 -12.80 12.54
N LYS A 556 -2.88 -13.93 12.97
CA LYS A 556 -1.61 -13.95 13.71
C LYS A 556 -0.44 -13.40 12.88
N THR A 557 -0.35 -13.72 11.59
CA THR A 557 0.70 -13.15 10.72
C THR A 557 0.50 -11.65 10.45
N ARG A 558 -0.75 -11.18 10.39
CA ARG A 558 -1.06 -9.75 10.33
C ARG A 558 -0.60 -9.04 11.60
N GLU A 559 -0.80 -9.66 12.76
CA GLU A 559 -0.38 -9.11 14.06
C GLU A 559 1.14 -8.99 14.18
N THR A 560 1.90 -10.03 13.83
CA THR A 560 3.37 -9.95 13.83
C THR A 560 3.86 -8.85 12.88
N LEU A 561 3.40 -8.85 11.62
CA LEU A 561 3.78 -7.82 10.65
C LEU A 561 3.38 -6.39 11.08
N THR A 562 2.30 -6.24 11.84
CA THR A 562 1.89 -4.95 12.41
C THR A 562 2.88 -4.49 13.50
N GLU A 563 3.41 -5.41 14.30
CA GLU A 563 4.40 -5.09 15.34
C GLU A 563 5.79 -4.84 14.74
N ASP A 564 6.20 -5.65 13.76
CA ASP A 564 7.45 -5.48 13.01
C ASP A 564 7.47 -4.10 12.32
N MET A 565 6.34 -3.68 11.73
CA MET A 565 6.19 -2.34 11.12
C MET A 565 6.29 -1.20 12.15
N LYS A 566 5.81 -1.38 13.39
CA LYS A 566 6.01 -0.38 14.46
C LYS A 566 7.48 -0.27 14.85
N GLN A 567 8.17 -1.40 15.01
CA GLN A 567 9.60 -1.43 15.36
C GLN A 567 10.45 -0.81 14.24
N ALA A 568 10.13 -1.11 12.98
CA ALA A 568 10.76 -0.46 11.82
C ALA A 568 10.55 1.06 11.84
N ASN A 569 9.33 1.54 12.08
CA ASN A 569 9.05 2.98 12.19
C ASN A 569 9.80 3.63 13.37
N GLN A 570 9.88 2.99 14.54
CA GLN A 570 10.64 3.48 15.70
C GLN A 570 12.14 3.59 15.39
N ASN A 571 12.70 2.61 14.66
CA ASN A 571 14.09 2.65 14.20
C ASN A 571 14.30 3.78 13.17
N VAL A 572 13.36 3.99 12.25
CA VAL A 572 13.42 5.10 11.28
C VAL A 572 13.38 6.46 11.97
N THR A 573 12.48 6.69 12.94
CA THR A 573 12.45 7.95 13.69
C THR A 573 13.74 8.16 14.49
N ARG A 574 14.27 7.12 15.13
CA ARG A 574 15.54 7.21 15.86
C ARG A 574 16.71 7.57 14.93
N LEU A 575 16.79 6.94 13.75
CA LEU A 575 17.83 7.23 12.76
C LEU A 575 17.68 8.65 12.17
N GLN A 576 16.46 9.18 12.07
CA GLN A 576 16.22 10.57 11.70
C GLN A 576 16.69 11.55 12.79
N ASP A 577 16.47 11.24 14.07
CA ASP A 577 16.98 12.03 15.19
C ASP A 577 18.52 12.02 15.25
N GLU A 578 19.15 10.84 15.11
CA GLU A 578 20.61 10.68 15.03
C GLU A 578 21.21 11.40 13.80
N LEU A 579 20.53 11.37 12.65
CA LEU A 579 20.93 12.13 11.45
C LEU A 579 20.77 13.65 11.64
N SER A 580 19.70 14.10 12.31
CA SER A 580 19.45 15.53 12.54
C SER A 580 20.49 16.15 13.50
N THR A 581 20.88 15.41 14.53
CA THR A 581 21.84 15.84 15.55
C THR A 581 23.28 15.82 15.02
N THR A 582 23.66 14.80 14.25
CA THR A 582 24.96 14.77 13.56
C THR A 582 25.06 15.87 12.50
N LYS A 583 24.03 16.06 11.66
CA LYS A 583 23.98 17.17 10.69
C LYS A 583 24.16 18.53 11.38
N ARG A 584 23.43 18.77 12.48
CA ARG A 584 23.56 20.02 13.25
C ARG A 584 24.97 20.21 13.80
N SER A 585 25.58 19.16 14.35
CA SER A 585 26.96 19.25 14.88
C SER A 585 27.99 19.61 13.80
N TYR A 586 27.82 19.11 12.57
CA TYR A 586 28.67 19.54 11.45
C TYR A 586 28.38 20.97 10.98
N GLU A 587 27.12 21.42 11.00
CA GLU A 587 26.77 22.83 10.72
C GLU A 587 27.38 23.78 11.76
N ASP A 588 27.30 23.44 13.05
CA ASP A 588 27.92 24.20 14.15
C ASP A 588 29.46 24.23 14.02
N GLN A 589 30.10 23.10 13.67
CA GLN A 589 31.55 23.02 13.41
C GLN A 589 31.98 23.88 12.21
N LEU A 590 31.24 23.83 11.10
CA LEU A 590 31.52 24.64 9.91
C LEU A 590 31.33 26.15 10.18
N SER A 591 30.37 26.53 11.02
CA SER A 591 30.23 27.91 11.49
C SER A 591 31.46 28.35 12.27
N MET A 592 31.89 27.58 13.28
CA MET A 592 33.08 27.91 14.08
C MET A 592 34.36 28.00 13.23
N MET A 593 34.52 27.14 12.22
CA MET A 593 35.62 27.25 11.26
C MET A 593 35.53 28.51 10.40
N SER A 594 34.32 28.90 9.97
CA SER A 594 34.10 30.10 9.16
C SER A 594 34.39 31.38 9.96
N ASP A 595 33.96 31.44 11.22
CA ASP A 595 34.23 32.55 12.13
C ASP A 595 35.74 32.67 12.43
N HIS A 596 36.43 31.54 12.64
CA HIS A 596 37.88 31.51 12.82
C HIS A 596 38.64 31.96 11.56
N LEU A 597 38.22 31.53 10.37
CA LEU A 597 38.80 31.98 9.10
C LEU A 597 38.56 33.47 8.85
N CYS A 598 37.41 34.01 9.25
CA CYS A 598 37.13 35.44 9.21
C CYS A 598 38.09 36.22 10.11
N SER A 599 38.23 35.81 11.38
CA SER A 599 39.16 36.42 12.35
C SER A 599 40.63 36.33 11.88
N MET A 600 41.01 35.22 11.24
CA MET A 600 42.35 35.06 10.65
C MET A 600 42.56 36.00 9.46
N ASN A 601 41.57 36.18 8.58
CA ASN A 601 41.65 37.15 7.47
C ASN A 601 41.71 38.60 7.98
N ASP A 602 41.01 38.94 9.06
CA ASP A 602 41.09 40.25 9.71
C ASP A 602 42.50 40.53 10.25
N THR A 603 43.14 39.54 10.90
CA THR A 603 44.50 39.71 11.42
C THR A 603 45.55 39.78 10.31
N LEU A 604 45.42 38.96 9.25
CA LEU A 604 46.25 39.05 8.05
C LEU A 604 46.08 40.41 7.33
N SER A 605 44.86 40.96 7.31
CA SER A 605 44.59 42.29 6.73
C SER A 605 45.21 43.42 7.54
N LYS A 606 45.13 43.37 8.87
CA LYS A 606 45.82 44.32 9.77
C LYS A 606 47.35 44.26 9.60
N GLN A 607 47.92 43.06 9.54
CA GLN A 607 49.35 42.87 9.26
C GLN A 607 49.74 43.39 7.86
N ARG A 608 48.87 43.23 6.86
CA ARG A 608 49.07 43.78 5.52
C ARG A 608 49.11 45.31 5.51
N GLU A 609 48.19 45.96 6.23
CA GLU A 609 48.17 47.42 6.41
C GLU A 609 49.40 47.93 7.18
N GLU A 610 49.83 47.24 8.23
CA GLU A 610 51.06 47.55 8.97
C GLU A 610 52.31 47.44 8.09
N ILE A 611 52.42 46.36 7.30
CA ILE A 611 53.50 46.18 6.32
C ILE A 611 53.51 47.28 5.26
N ASP A 612 52.35 47.66 4.71
CA ASP A 612 52.28 48.65 3.65
C ASP A 612 52.43 50.10 4.17
N THR A 613 52.02 50.40 5.40
CA THR A 613 52.36 51.67 6.09
C THR A 613 53.84 51.78 6.43
N LEU A 614 54.49 50.70 6.90
CA LEU A 614 55.95 50.66 7.11
C LEU A 614 56.71 50.90 5.79
N LYS A 615 56.29 50.30 4.67
CA LYS A 615 56.88 50.57 3.33
C LYS A 615 56.72 52.04 2.91
N LEU A 616 55.58 52.67 3.20
CA LEU A 616 55.34 54.08 2.90
C LEU A 616 56.22 55.00 3.76
N GLY A 617 56.34 54.72 5.06
CA GLY A 617 57.26 55.42 5.96
C GLY A 617 58.73 55.32 5.50
N ASN A 618 59.16 54.13 5.07
CA ASN A 618 60.52 53.93 4.58
C ASN A 618 60.80 54.67 3.25
N LYS A 619 59.80 54.79 2.37
CA LYS A 619 59.86 55.68 1.18
C LYS A 619 59.92 57.17 1.57
N GLY A 620 59.27 57.57 2.65
CA GLY A 620 59.37 58.93 3.22
C GLY A 620 60.80 59.26 3.69
N ASN A 621 61.40 58.40 4.51
CA ASN A 621 62.79 58.56 4.95
C ASN A 621 63.78 58.53 3.79
N SER A 622 63.55 57.67 2.78
CA SER A 622 64.37 57.61 1.56
C SER A 622 64.37 58.91 0.75
N LYS A 623 63.32 59.74 0.85
CA LYS A 623 63.32 61.09 0.24
C LYS A 623 64.11 62.11 1.08
N LYS A 624 64.04 62.06 2.42
CA LYS A 624 64.81 62.97 3.30
C LYS A 624 66.32 62.76 3.15
N ASN A 625 66.78 61.52 3.00
CA ASN A 625 68.22 61.21 2.85
C ASN A 625 68.81 61.50 1.44
N LYS A 626 68.06 62.16 0.55
CA LYS A 626 68.51 62.47 -0.83
C LYS A 626 68.56 63.97 -1.15
N GLY A 627 68.52 64.82 -0.12
CA GLY A 627 68.58 66.29 -0.20
C GLY A 627 69.44 66.89 0.91
N ARG A 628 70.62 66.31 1.13
CA ARG A 628 71.63 66.75 2.11
C ARG A 628 73.02 66.44 1.57
#